data_AF-A0A1W9XAC3-F1
#
_entry.id   AF-A0A1W9XAC3-F1
#
_cell.length_a   1.000
_cell.length_b   1.000
_cell.length_c   1.000
_cell.angle_alpha   90.00
_cell.angle_beta   90.00
_cell.angle_gamma   90.00
#
_symmetry.space_group_name_H-M   'P 1'
#
loop_
_entity.id
_entity.type
_entity.pdbx_description
1 polymer ?
#
loop_
_entity_poly.entity_id
_entity_poly.type
_entity_poly.pdbx_seq_one_letter_code
_entity_poly.pdbx_strand_id
1 'polypeptide(L)'
;MNAQVLTSSLSRQLGMPEDELIRKSLLAFIEKEIWLAESQIADIRERYNVLSEAELSQAIREGTVAPHPAWEDYIVWKNKSSHIRYLNHISVR
;
A
#
# COMPACT_ATOMS: atom_id res chain seq x y z
N MET A 1 18.33 20.42 -2.53
CA MET A 1 17.20 21.18 -3.12
C MET A 1 15.96 20.93 -2.28
N ASN A 2 15.13 21.94 -2.06
CA ASN A 2 13.83 21.77 -1.39
C ASN A 2 12.74 21.41 -2.43
N ALA A 3 11.57 21.00 -1.94
CA ALA A 3 10.45 20.60 -2.80
C ALA A 3 10.02 21.72 -3.75
N GLN A 4 10.00 22.97 -3.28
CA GLN A 4 9.61 24.13 -4.10
C GLN A 4 10.51 24.30 -5.33
N VAL A 5 11.83 24.25 -5.14
CA VAL A 5 12.80 24.42 -6.23
C VAL A 5 12.72 23.26 -7.23
N LEU A 6 12.43 22.03 -6.74
CA LEU A 6 12.22 20.87 -7.60
C LEU A 6 10.94 21.03 -8.45
N THR A 7 9.83 21.40 -7.81
CA THR A 7 8.53 21.58 -8.48
C THR A 7 8.62 22.66 -9.56
N SER A 8 9.18 23.84 -9.26
CA SER A 8 9.31 24.92 -10.25
C SER A 8 10.21 24.53 -11.43
N SER A 9 11.28 23.77 -11.18
CA SER A 9 12.17 23.27 -12.23
C SER A 9 11.45 22.28 -13.15
N LEU A 10 10.76 21.30 -12.57
CA LEU A 10 10.02 20.27 -13.32
C LEU A 10 8.81 20.86 -14.05
N SER A 11 8.08 21.78 -13.41
CA SER A 11 6.97 22.51 -14.03
C SER A 11 7.40 23.19 -15.33
N ARG A 12 8.52 23.93 -15.28
CA ARG A 12 9.10 24.59 -16.47
C ARG A 12 9.57 23.60 -17.53
N GLN A 13 10.22 22.52 -17.11
CA GLN A 13 10.73 21.51 -18.04
C GLN A 13 9.61 20.74 -18.74
N LEU A 14 8.51 20.46 -18.03
CA LEU A 14 7.37 19.67 -18.52
C LEU A 14 6.26 20.53 -19.16
N GLY A 15 6.34 21.86 -19.04
CA GLY A 15 5.28 22.77 -19.50
C GLY A 15 3.96 22.58 -18.75
N MET A 16 4.03 22.17 -17.47
CA MET A 16 2.87 21.83 -16.64
C MET A 16 2.75 22.82 -15.47
N PRO A 17 1.55 23.31 -15.12
CA PRO A 17 1.34 24.10 -13.90
C PRO A 17 1.86 23.40 -12.64
N GLU A 18 2.45 24.15 -11.70
CA GLU A 18 3.02 23.58 -10.48
C GLU A 18 1.98 22.83 -9.63
N ASP A 19 0.77 23.35 -9.54
CA ASP A 19 -0.36 22.75 -8.82
C ASP A 19 -0.80 21.43 -9.47
N GLU A 20 -0.87 21.38 -10.79
CA GLU A 20 -1.17 20.14 -11.53
C GLU A 20 -0.07 19.10 -11.33
N LEU A 21 1.21 19.51 -11.38
CA LEU A 21 2.36 18.64 -11.14
C LEU A 21 2.35 18.08 -9.72
N ILE A 22 2.10 18.92 -8.72
CA ILE A 22 1.97 18.50 -7.31
C ILE A 22 0.83 17.50 -7.18
N ARG A 23 -0.35 17.79 -7.75
CA ARG A 23 -1.50 16.88 -7.67
C ARG A 23 -1.21 15.52 -8.30
N LYS A 24 -0.66 15.49 -9.52
CA LYS A 24 -0.32 14.25 -10.21
C LYS A 24 0.75 13.45 -9.46
N SER A 25 1.77 14.12 -8.93
CA SER A 25 2.83 13.46 -8.17
C SER A 25 2.33 12.84 -6.86
N LEU A 26 1.41 13.52 -6.15
CA LEU A 26 0.77 12.97 -4.95
C LEU A 26 -0.09 11.75 -5.29
N LEU A 27 -0.86 11.79 -6.37
CA LEU A 27 -1.65 10.63 -6.82
C LEU A 27 -0.74 9.44 -7.19
N ALA A 28 0.30 9.67 -7.98
CA ALA A 28 1.27 8.63 -8.35
C ALA A 28 2.00 8.06 -7.12
N PHE A 29 2.27 8.89 -6.11
CA PHE A 29 2.84 8.44 -4.85
C PHE A 29 1.86 7.56 -4.06
N ILE A 30 0.59 7.97 -3.96
CA ILE A 30 -0.47 7.17 -3.30
C ILE A 30 -0.64 5.82 -3.99
N GLU A 31 -0.68 5.79 -5.33
CA GLU A 31 -0.75 4.55 -6.11
C GLU A 31 0.42 3.61 -5.81
N LYS A 32 1.64 4.16 -5.72
CA LYS A 32 2.82 3.39 -5.34
C LYS A 32 2.71 2.79 -3.94
N GLU A 33 2.25 3.56 -2.95
CA GLU A 33 2.10 3.09 -1.57
C GLU A 33 1.03 1.97 -1.47
N ILE A 34 -0.06 2.08 -2.24
CA ILE A 34 -1.06 1.00 -2.37
C ILE A 34 -0.39 -0.26 -2.94
N TRP A 35 0.33 -0.14 -4.05
CA TRP A 35 0.98 -1.27 -4.70
C TRP A 35 1.98 -1.99 -3.78
N LEU A 36 2.78 -1.23 -3.02
CA LEU A 36 3.71 -1.80 -2.04
C LEU A 36 2.97 -2.57 -0.94
N ALA A 37 1.83 -2.06 -0.47
CA ALA A 37 1.02 -2.74 0.53
C ALA A 37 0.36 -4.02 -0.03
N GLU A 38 -0.13 -3.97 -1.27
CA GLU A 38 -0.70 -5.13 -1.97
C GLU A 38 0.35 -6.20 -2.22
N SER A 39 1.58 -5.83 -2.60
CA SER A 39 2.69 -6.78 -2.78
C SER A 39 2.99 -7.54 -1.49
N GLN A 40 3.03 -6.86 -0.35
CA GLN A 40 3.24 -7.52 0.94
C GLN A 40 2.09 -8.46 1.31
N ILE A 41 0.86 -8.09 0.98
CA ILE A 41 -0.29 -8.98 1.14
C ILE A 41 -0.16 -10.20 0.22
N ALA A 42 0.29 -10.02 -1.02
CA ALA A 42 0.50 -11.12 -1.96
C ALA A 42 1.56 -12.11 -1.44
N ASP A 43 2.67 -11.62 -0.90
CA ASP A 43 3.71 -12.47 -0.29
C ASP A 43 3.15 -13.32 0.87
N ILE A 44 2.29 -12.74 1.71
CA ILE A 44 1.63 -13.46 2.82
C ILE A 44 0.66 -14.52 2.27
N ARG A 45 -0.13 -14.17 1.24
CA ARG A 45 -1.06 -15.09 0.58
C ARG A 45 -0.36 -16.30 0.00
N GLU A 46 0.75 -16.07 -0.71
CA GLU A 46 1.57 -17.12 -1.29
C GLU A 46 2.18 -18.01 -0.20
N ARG A 47 2.77 -17.42 0.84
CA ARG A 47 3.41 -18.13 1.95
C ARG A 47 2.49 -19.14 2.63
N TYR A 48 1.22 -18.78 2.83
CA TYR A 48 0.25 -19.60 3.55
C TYR A 48 -0.76 -20.31 2.64
N ASN A 49 -0.69 -20.08 1.33
CA ASN A 49 -1.65 -20.57 0.34
C ASN A 49 -3.11 -20.24 0.71
N VAL A 50 -3.37 -18.96 1.01
CA VAL A 50 -4.68 -18.44 1.42
C VAL A 50 -5.09 -17.25 0.53
N LEU A 51 -6.39 -17.04 0.40
CA LEU A 51 -6.97 -15.96 -0.40
C LEU A 51 -7.42 -14.76 0.44
N SER A 52 -7.62 -14.94 1.76
CA SER A 52 -8.12 -13.87 2.64
C SER A 52 -7.52 -13.88 4.05
N GLU A 53 -7.62 -12.73 4.72
CA GLU A 53 -7.26 -12.57 6.15
C GLU A 53 -8.02 -13.57 7.03
N ALA A 54 -9.30 -13.80 6.71
CA ALA A 54 -10.16 -14.73 7.44
C ALA A 54 -9.66 -16.17 7.34
N GLU A 55 -9.31 -16.62 6.12
CA GLU A 55 -8.74 -17.94 5.87
C GLU A 55 -7.43 -18.16 6.62
N LEU A 56 -6.52 -17.17 6.61
CA LEU A 56 -5.28 -17.26 7.38
C LEU A 56 -5.57 -17.44 8.88
N SER A 57 -6.46 -16.62 9.44
CA SER A 57 -6.82 -16.71 10.85
C SER A 57 -7.45 -18.05 11.23
N GLN A 58 -8.23 -18.64 10.32
CA GLN A 58 -8.86 -19.94 10.51
C GLN A 58 -7.84 -21.06 10.45
N ALA A 59 -6.97 -21.08 9.44
CA ALA A 59 -5.92 -22.07 9.28
C ALA A 59 -4.95 -22.11 10.49
N ILE A 60 -4.67 -20.95 11.10
CA ILE A 60 -3.88 -20.89 12.34
C ILE A 60 -4.63 -21.51 13.52
N ARG A 61 -5.92 -21.19 13.69
CA ARG A 61 -6.75 -21.72 14.79
C ARG A 61 -6.97 -23.23 14.71
N GLU A 62 -7.10 -23.76 13.50
CA GLU A 62 -7.26 -25.19 13.22
C GLU A 62 -5.94 -25.96 13.33
N GLY A 63 -4.81 -25.25 13.47
CA GLY A 63 -3.48 -25.85 13.57
C GLY A 63 -2.89 -26.30 12.22
N THR A 64 -3.55 -25.98 11.10
CA THR A 64 -3.03 -26.23 9.75
C THR A 64 -1.80 -25.39 9.45
N VAL A 65 -1.73 -24.16 9.99
CA VAL A 65 -0.58 -23.26 9.91
C VAL A 65 -0.01 -23.04 11.31
N ALA A 66 1.32 -23.11 11.44
CA ALA A 66 2.00 -22.84 12.70
C ALA A 66 1.72 -21.41 13.18
N PRO A 67 1.32 -21.19 14.46
CA PRO A 67 0.92 -19.86 14.95
C PRO A 67 2.00 -18.79 14.85
N HIS A 68 3.28 -19.16 15.01
CA HIS A 68 4.40 -18.27 14.76
C HIS A 68 5.15 -18.73 13.50
N PRO A 69 5.43 -17.82 12.54
CA PRO A 69 5.18 -16.37 12.57
C PRO A 69 3.78 -15.93 12.08
N ALA A 70 2.85 -16.85 11.82
CA ALA A 70 1.62 -16.55 11.08
C ALA A 70 0.68 -15.51 11.72
N TRP A 71 0.62 -15.41 13.05
CA TRP A 71 -0.14 -14.34 13.70
C TRP A 71 0.44 -12.94 13.46
N GLU A 72 1.76 -12.82 13.36
CA GLU A 72 2.43 -11.55 13.05
C GLU A 72 2.12 -11.13 11.61
N ASP A 73 2.21 -12.07 10.67
CA ASP A 73 1.85 -11.84 9.27
C ASP A 73 0.35 -11.48 9.11
N TYR A 74 -0.55 -12.11 9.88
CA TYR A 74 -1.96 -11.73 9.92
C TYR A 74 -2.15 -10.27 10.40
N ILE A 75 -1.41 -9.83 11.41
CA ILE A 75 -1.45 -8.43 11.88
C ILE A 75 -0.90 -7.49 10.80
N VAL A 76 0.20 -7.86 10.14
CA VAL A 76 0.76 -7.09 9.01
C VAL A 76 -0.30 -6.93 7.91
N TRP A 77 -0.96 -8.02 7.50
CA TRP A 77 -2.02 -7.97 6.48
C TRP A 77 -3.13 -6.99 6.90
N LYS A 78 -3.68 -7.12 8.12
CA LYS A 78 -4.72 -6.21 8.63
C LYS A 78 -4.33 -4.73 8.55
N ASN A 79 -3.08 -4.43 8.90
CA ASN A 79 -2.55 -3.08 8.88
C ASN A 79 -2.43 -2.57 7.44
N LYS A 80 -1.95 -3.40 6.51
CA LYS A 80 -1.83 -3.07 5.09
C LYS A 80 -3.19 -2.86 4.43
N SER A 81 -4.16 -3.73 4.71
CA SER A 81 -5.55 -3.56 4.26
C SER A 81 -6.17 -2.26 4.76
N SER A 82 -5.90 -1.87 6.01
CA SER A 82 -6.40 -0.61 6.57
C SER A 82 -5.71 0.61 5.95
N HIS A 83 -4.40 0.51 5.68
CA HIS A 83 -3.65 1.55 4.99
C HIS A 83 -4.15 1.77 3.56
N ILE A 84 -4.36 0.69 2.79
CA ILE A 84 -4.93 0.75 1.43
C ILE A 84 -6.31 1.40 1.45
N ARG A 85 -7.19 1.03 2.39
CA ARG A 85 -8.52 1.67 2.53
C ARG A 85 -8.42 3.17 2.79
N TYR A 86 -7.49 3.60 3.64
CA TYR A 86 -7.25 5.02 3.91
C TYR A 86 -6.76 5.76 2.66
N LEU A 87 -5.77 5.21 1.97
CA LEU A 87 -5.20 5.79 0.75
C LEU A 87 -6.23 5.92 -0.37
N ASN A 88 -7.05 4.89 -0.59
CA ASN A 88 -8.16 4.95 -1.54
C ASN A 88 -9.22 5.98 -1.16
N HIS A 89 -9.45 6.22 0.14
CA HIS A 89 -10.41 7.24 0.58
C HIS A 89 -9.94 8.66 0.23
N ILE A 90 -8.64 8.93 0.35
CA ILE A 90 -8.08 10.27 0.11
C ILE A 90 -7.79 10.54 -1.38
N SER A 91 -7.60 9.51 -2.21
CA SER A 91 -7.32 9.67 -3.65
C SER A 91 -8.57 9.87 -4.51
N VAL A 92 -9.76 9.54 -3.99
CA VAL A 92 -11.06 9.67 -4.68
C VAL A 92 -11.75 11.00 -4.38
N ARG A 93 -11.21 11.81 -3.46
CA ARG A 93 -11.68 13.17 -3.15
C ARG A 93 -10.88 14.22 -3.92
#